data_AF-A0A7S2F708-F1
#
_entry.id   AF-A0A7S2F708-F1
#
_cell.length_a   1.000
_cell.length_b   1.000
_cell.length_c   1.000
_cell.angle_alpha   90.00
_cell.angle_beta   90.00
_cell.angle_gamma   90.00
#
_symmetry.space_group_name_H-M   'P 1'
#
loop_
_entity.id
_entity.type
_entity.pdbx_description
1 polymer ?
#
loop_
_entity_poly.entity_id
_entity_poly.type
_entity_poly.pdbx_seq_one_letter_code
_entity_poly.pdbx_strand_id
1 'polypeptide(L)'
;RTLQASYGNFIVGSQFVPASECRKMPRRFSARETARLQGFPESFKLHPQRFYRQMGNAVPPPVVCTIAASLLYTVCIDPPTDISGSALRWGWYETAHLLLDAKLLNI
;
A
#
# COMPACT_ATOMS: atom_id res chain seq x y z
N ARG A 1 6.92 18.41 -5.06
CA ARG A 1 5.79 17.52 -5.41
C ARG A 1 5.39 16.80 -4.12
N THR A 2 4.13 16.89 -3.75
CA THR A 2 3.54 16.26 -2.55
C THR A 2 3.00 14.89 -2.94
N LEU A 3 2.88 13.94 -2.01
CA LEU A 3 2.23 12.65 -2.26
C LEU A 3 0.74 12.94 -2.37
N GLN A 4 0.28 13.18 -3.59
CA GLN A 4 -1.10 13.59 -3.87
C GLN A 4 -1.61 12.79 -5.06
N ALA A 5 -2.86 12.36 -4.95
CA ALA A 5 -3.60 11.92 -6.11
C ALA A 5 -3.83 13.11 -7.05
N SER A 6 -3.75 12.88 -8.35
CA SER A 6 -3.81 13.88 -9.41
C SER A 6 -5.24 14.44 -9.54
N TYR A 7 -5.66 15.26 -8.60
CA TYR A 7 -6.93 15.98 -8.59
C TYR A 7 -6.64 17.48 -8.45
N GLY A 8 -6.74 18.23 -9.54
CA GLY A 8 -6.66 19.69 -9.57
C GLY A 8 -5.32 20.34 -9.21
N ASN A 9 -5.12 21.58 -9.69
CA ASN A 9 -3.96 22.41 -9.35
C ASN A 9 -4.08 22.93 -7.91
N PHE A 10 -3.68 22.10 -6.93
CA PHE A 10 -3.53 22.55 -5.54
C PHE A 10 -2.06 22.48 -5.13
N ILE A 11 -1.52 23.62 -4.71
CA ILE A 11 -0.16 23.73 -4.18
C ILE A 11 -0.26 23.55 -2.67
N VAL A 12 -0.01 22.34 -2.16
CA VAL A 12 0.07 22.14 -0.71
C VAL A 12 1.33 21.37 -0.36
N GLY A 13 2.23 22.01 0.40
CA GLY A 13 3.44 21.40 0.96
C GLY A 13 3.19 20.71 2.29
N SER A 14 2.10 19.98 2.45
CA SER A 14 1.62 19.52 3.78
C SER A 14 2.25 18.23 4.30
N GLN A 15 3.18 17.61 3.57
CA GLN A 15 3.75 16.30 3.93
C GLN A 15 5.26 16.37 4.08
N PHE A 16 5.68 16.65 5.30
CA PHE A 16 7.09 16.68 5.67
C PHE A 16 7.38 15.64 6.75
N VAL A 17 8.57 15.06 6.65
CA VAL A 17 9.20 14.27 7.70
C VAL A 17 9.96 15.25 8.59
N PRO A 18 9.66 15.33 9.91
CA PRO A 18 10.44 16.11 10.84
C PRO A 18 11.91 15.69 10.77
N ALA A 19 12.82 16.67 10.77
CA ALA A 19 14.23 16.33 10.86
C ALA A 19 14.56 15.85 12.28
N SER A 20 15.43 14.84 12.38
CA SER A 20 15.84 14.24 13.65
C SER A 20 16.62 15.19 14.57
N GLU A 21 17.14 16.29 14.04
CA GLU A 21 17.82 17.33 14.81
C GLU A 21 16.94 18.59 14.90
N CYS A 22 16.78 19.12 16.11
CA CYS A 22 16.13 20.40 16.37
C CYS A 22 16.85 21.51 15.56
N ARG A 23 16.13 22.12 14.60
CA ARG A 23 16.55 23.16 13.62
C ARG A 23 16.89 22.71 12.20
N LYS A 24 16.86 21.42 11.86
CA LYS A 24 16.97 21.02 10.45
C LYS A 24 15.65 21.21 9.72
N MET A 25 15.72 21.71 8.49
CA MET A 25 14.55 21.91 7.63
C MET A 25 13.84 20.56 7.41
N PRO A 26 12.51 20.48 7.60
CA PRO A 26 11.76 19.27 7.34
C PRO A 26 11.94 18.80 5.90
N ARG A 27 12.17 17.50 5.69
CA ARG A 27 12.37 16.92 4.35
C ARG A 27 11.09 16.31 3.83
N ARG A 28 11.02 16.07 2.52
CA ARG A 28 9.92 15.29 1.93
C ARG A 28 10.14 13.79 2.15
N PHE A 29 9.06 13.01 2.09
CA PHE A 29 9.12 11.55 2.09
C PHE A 29 9.91 11.03 0.90
N SER A 30 10.79 10.07 1.13
CA SER A 30 11.50 9.31 0.10
C SER A 30 10.53 8.38 -0.64
N ALA A 31 10.94 7.92 -1.83
CA ALA A 31 10.12 7.00 -2.62
C ALA A 31 9.72 5.75 -1.83
N ARG A 32 10.66 5.19 -1.05
CA ARG A 32 10.38 4.00 -0.25
C ARG A 32 9.41 4.29 0.89
N GLU A 33 9.53 5.42 1.57
CA GLU A 33 8.56 5.83 2.60
C GLU A 33 7.16 6.01 2.00
N THR A 34 7.05 6.62 0.82
CA THR A 34 5.76 6.75 0.14
C THR A 34 5.13 5.41 -0.23
N ALA A 35 5.95 4.41 -0.59
CA ALA A 35 5.47 3.07 -0.89
C ALA A 35 5.01 2.32 0.38
N ARG A 36 5.74 2.48 1.49
CA ARG A 36 5.35 1.92 2.80
C ARG A 36 4.06 2.51 3.32
N LEU A 37 3.87 3.84 3.19
CA LEU A 37 2.62 4.50 3.56
C LEU A 37 1.41 3.92 2.82
N GLN A 38 1.60 3.50 1.58
CA GLN A 38 0.57 2.87 0.77
C GLN A 38 0.44 1.35 1.01
N GLY A 39 1.33 0.72 1.79
CA GLY A 39 1.31 -0.72 2.06
C GLY A 39 1.92 -1.58 0.95
N PHE A 40 2.77 -1.02 0.09
CA PHE A 40 3.52 -1.81 -0.91
C PHE A 40 4.67 -2.59 -0.24
N PRO A 41 4.96 -3.82 -0.70
CA PRO A 41 6.06 -4.62 -0.18
C PRO A 41 7.43 -4.00 -0.53
N GLU A 42 8.46 -4.28 0.28
CA GLU A 42 9.82 -3.77 0.07
C GLU A 42 10.42 -4.18 -1.28
N SER A 43 10.02 -5.36 -1.79
CA SER A 43 10.43 -5.89 -3.09
C SER A 43 9.83 -5.12 -4.29
N PHE A 44 8.84 -4.25 -4.06
CA PHE A 44 8.20 -3.49 -5.13
C PHE A 44 9.18 -2.47 -5.74
N LYS A 45 9.31 -2.52 -7.07
CA LYS A 45 10.21 -1.64 -7.84
C LYS A 45 9.50 -0.31 -8.13
N LEU A 46 10.06 0.78 -7.61
CA LEU A 46 9.52 2.12 -7.75
C LEU A 46 10.15 2.85 -8.93
N HIS A 47 9.37 3.65 -9.66
CA HIS A 47 9.90 4.46 -10.73
C HIS A 47 10.71 5.65 -10.18
N PRO A 48 11.97 5.85 -10.59
CA PRO A 48 12.89 6.81 -9.96
C PRO A 48 12.39 8.27 -10.00
N GLN A 49 11.78 8.71 -11.12
CA GLN A 49 11.37 10.10 -11.30
C GLN A 49 9.88 10.39 -11.11
N ARG A 50 9.02 9.36 -11.18
CA ARG A 50 7.55 9.50 -11.23
C ARG A 50 6.84 8.90 -10.02
N PHE A 51 7.59 8.41 -9.02
CA PHE A 51 7.03 7.72 -7.85
C PHE A 51 6.00 8.56 -7.09
N TYR A 52 6.20 9.87 -6.88
CA TYR A 52 5.21 10.68 -6.15
C TYR A 52 3.83 10.67 -6.81
N ARG A 53 3.78 10.73 -8.15
CA ARG A 53 2.51 10.68 -8.90
C ARG A 53 1.94 9.27 -8.89
N GLN A 54 2.78 8.26 -9.07
CA GLN A 54 2.33 6.86 -9.08
C GLN A 54 1.80 6.42 -7.72
N MET A 55 2.53 6.71 -6.64
CA MET A 55 2.13 6.38 -5.27
C MET A 55 0.95 7.24 -4.80
N GLY A 56 0.86 8.50 -5.24
CA GLY A 56 -0.30 9.35 -4.94
C GLY A 56 -1.57 8.92 -5.64
N ASN A 57 -1.48 8.37 -6.85
CA ASN A 57 -2.62 7.84 -7.59
C ASN A 57 -2.91 6.35 -7.32
N ALA A 58 -2.00 5.66 -6.63
CA ALA A 58 -2.16 4.24 -6.35
C ALA A 58 -3.24 4.02 -5.30
N VAL A 59 -3.98 2.92 -5.45
CA VAL A 59 -4.81 2.38 -4.38
C VAL A 59 -3.93 1.50 -3.49
N PRO A 60 -3.99 1.65 -2.15
CA PRO A 60 -3.24 0.80 -1.23
C PRO A 60 -3.49 -0.70 -1.48
N PRO A 61 -2.46 -1.55 -1.66
CA PRO A 61 -2.64 -2.99 -1.83
C PRO A 61 -3.46 -3.67 -0.73
N PRO A 62 -3.36 -3.30 0.57
CA PRO A 62 -4.21 -3.89 1.61
C PRO A 62 -5.71 -3.66 1.35
N VAL A 63 -6.10 -2.47 0.88
CA VAL A 63 -7.51 -2.14 0.58
C VAL A 63 -8.02 -2.95 -0.61
N VAL A 64 -7.20 -3.11 -1.65
CA VAL A 64 -7.59 -3.95 -2.79
C VAL A 64 -7.80 -5.40 -2.35
N CYS A 65 -6.96 -5.92 -1.45
CA CYS A 65 -7.12 -7.27 -0.91
C CYS A 65 -8.44 -7.45 -0.15
N THR A 66 -8.85 -6.48 0.68
CA THR A 66 -10.11 -6.59 1.45
C THR A 66 -11.33 -6.64 0.54
N ILE A 67 -11.35 -5.81 -0.51
CA ILE A 67 -12.43 -5.77 -1.51
C ILE A 67 -12.43 -7.05 -2.34
N ALA A 68 -11.26 -7.48 -2.82
CA ALA A 68 -11.12 -8.70 -3.61
C ALA A 68 -11.58 -9.94 -2.82
N ALA A 69 -11.22 -10.05 -1.55
CA ALA A 69 -11.68 -11.15 -0.68
C ALA A 69 -13.21 -11.19 -0.56
N SER A 70 -13.85 -10.04 -0.39
CA SER A 70 -15.32 -9.93 -0.32
C SER A 70 -15.99 -10.33 -1.65
N LEU A 71 -15.40 -9.93 -2.77
CA LEU A 71 -15.90 -10.28 -4.10
C LEU A 71 -15.75 -11.79 -4.38
N LEU A 72 -14.59 -12.38 -4.11
CA LEU A 72 -14.34 -13.80 -4.33
C LEU A 72 -15.29 -14.68 -3.51
N TYR A 73 -15.53 -14.31 -2.25
CA TYR A 73 -16.52 -14.96 -1.40
C TYR A 73 -17.93 -14.91 -1.99
N THR A 74 -18.33 -13.74 -2.53
CA THR A 74 -19.67 -13.54 -3.10
C THR A 74 -19.88 -14.32 -4.40
N VAL A 75 -18.82 -14.47 -5.20
CA VAL A 75 -18.87 -15.18 -6.50
C VAL A 75 -18.62 -16.69 -6.33
N CYS A 76 -18.46 -17.18 -5.09
CA CYS A 76 -18.12 -18.58 -4.79
C CYS A 76 -16.86 -19.06 -5.51
N ILE A 77 -15.85 -18.20 -5.64
CA ILE A 77 -14.53 -18.57 -6.17
C ILE A 77 -13.65 -18.92 -4.99
N ASP A 78 -13.35 -20.21 -4.85
CA ASP A 78 -12.47 -20.68 -3.79
C ASP A 78 -11.03 -20.16 -4.00
N PRO A 79 -10.32 -19.79 -2.91
CA PRO A 79 -8.92 -19.43 -3.02
C PRO A 79 -8.12 -20.63 -3.54
N PRO A 80 -7.07 -20.39 -4.35
CA PRO A 80 -6.25 -21.47 -4.89
C PRO A 80 -5.63 -22.28 -3.74
N THR A 81 -5.95 -23.57 -3.69
CA THR A 81 -5.54 -24.52 -2.64
C THR A 81 -4.17 -25.14 -2.89
N ASP A 82 -3.58 -24.97 -4.09
CA ASP A 82 -2.29 -25.57 -4.43
C ASP A 82 -1.12 -24.64 -4.05
N ILE A 83 -0.54 -24.91 -2.87
CA ILE A 83 0.58 -24.19 -2.25
C ILE A 83 1.96 -24.78 -2.63
N SER A 84 2.03 -25.68 -3.61
CA SER A 84 3.22 -26.50 -3.88
C SER A 84 4.34 -25.83 -4.70
N GLY A 85 4.18 -24.61 -5.22
CA GLY A 85 5.25 -24.01 -6.03
C GLY A 85 5.23 -22.50 -6.15
N SER A 86 6.19 -21.81 -5.52
CA SER A 86 6.60 -20.40 -5.71
C SER A 86 5.54 -19.28 -5.68
N ALA A 87 4.25 -19.62 -5.72
CA ALA A 87 3.09 -18.73 -5.74
C ALA A 87 2.79 -18.14 -4.35
N LEU A 88 3.42 -18.69 -3.30
CA LEU A 88 3.54 -18.12 -1.94
C LEU A 88 4.19 -16.73 -1.89
N ARG A 89 4.67 -16.18 -3.02
CA ARG A 89 5.27 -14.84 -3.08
C ARG A 89 4.28 -13.69 -3.29
N TRP A 90 3.05 -13.97 -3.68
CA TRP A 90 2.05 -12.91 -3.76
C TRP A 90 1.48 -12.74 -2.36
N GLY A 91 1.54 -11.52 -1.80
CA GLY A 91 1.18 -11.18 -0.41
C GLY A 91 -0.27 -11.43 0.01
N TRP A 92 -1.01 -12.27 -0.73
CA TRP A 92 -2.33 -12.77 -0.42
C TRP A 92 -2.37 -13.59 0.86
N TYR A 93 -1.35 -14.39 1.18
CA TYR A 93 -1.37 -15.25 2.38
C TYR A 93 -1.37 -14.44 3.69
N GLU A 94 -0.47 -13.47 3.81
CA GLU A 94 -0.38 -12.57 4.97
C GLU A 94 -1.63 -11.69 5.09
N THR A 95 -2.11 -11.15 3.97
CA THR A 95 -3.28 -10.26 3.99
C THR A 95 -4.58 -11.02 4.24
N ALA A 96 -4.70 -12.25 3.71
CA ALA A 96 -5.81 -13.13 3.99
C ALA A 96 -5.81 -13.58 5.44
N HIS A 97 -4.65 -13.95 6.02
CA HIS A 97 -4.54 -14.28 7.45
C HIS A 97 -4.91 -13.11 8.34
N LEU A 98 -4.37 -11.91 8.09
CA LEU A 98 -4.74 -10.71 8.85
C LEU A 98 -6.23 -10.36 8.71
N LEU A 99 -6.84 -10.60 7.55
CA LEU A 99 -8.29 -10.42 7.35
C LEU A 99 -9.14 -11.51 7.99
N LEU A 100 -8.66 -12.76 8.04
CA LEU A 100 -9.33 -13.87 8.70
C LEU A 100 -9.27 -13.69 10.22
N ASP A 101 -8.12 -13.29 10.76
CA ASP A 101 -7.95 -12.91 12.17
C ASP A 101 -8.81 -11.68 12.53
N ALA A 102 -8.91 -10.68 11.64
CA ALA A 102 -9.81 -9.54 11.83
C ALA A 102 -11.29 -9.94 11.81
N LYS A 103 -11.68 -10.96 11.02
CA LYS A 103 -13.02 -11.57 11.06
C LYS A 103 -13.26 -12.38 12.34
N LEU A 104 -12.23 -13.00 12.92
CA LEU A 104 -12.31 -13.72 14.20
C LEU A 104 -12.33 -12.77 15.41
N LEU A 105 -11.87 -11.51 15.24
CA LEU A 105 -11.86 -10.48 16.27
C LEU A 105 -13.13 -9.61 16.35
N ASN A 106 -14.25 -10.06 15.76
CA ASN A 106 -15.60 -9.50 15.98
C ASN A 106 -15.70 -7.96 15.82
N ILE A 107 -15.93 -7.53 14.57
CA ILE A 107 -16.91 -6.47 14.31
C ILE A 107 -18.28 -7.14 14.16
#